data_AF-A0A7W0D1Z3-F1
#
_entry.id   AF-A0A7W0D1Z3-F1
#
_cell.length_a   1.000
_cell.length_b   1.000
_cell.length_c   1.000
_cell.angle_alpha   90.00
_cell.angle_beta   90.00
_cell.angle_gamma   90.00
#
_symmetry.space_group_name_H-M   'P 1'
#
loop_
_entity.id
_entity.type
_entity.pdbx_description
1 polymer ?
#
loop_
_entity_poly.entity_id
_entity_poly.type
_entity_poly.pdbx_seq_one_letter_code
_entity_poly.pdbx_strand_id
1 'polypeptide(L)'
;MRINEFWQYVMTKLVASGLTLFSFWAIFLIINGLDFYSVFGGMKEVSLFNILYFYSIPCSLLIDLIVRFISSNKRLFEILLYIACGYAYFPGFAYIRGGSSLSSEELLSSLLFAGTFGAIFAMIFYSWTRISRKKLTFQYLWGVGIPLLLLISLTIVNNLKLNWVETYTAGTYEAKFDLFNGSKEIPVNARKGQTLIFKIIWDTRGGSSTGQYVLKPSGTYAGMKETIEHKASVNIDEDGIYKIVADGDGGLKGSFKVTWEIID
;
A
#
# COMPACT_ATOMS: atom_id res chain seq x y z
N MET A 1 -25.13 -28.21 -4.08
CA MET A 1 -24.33 -27.83 -2.90
C MET A 1 -25.27 -27.16 -1.92
N ARG A 2 -25.39 -27.67 -0.69
CA ARG A 2 -26.26 -27.05 0.33
C ARG A 2 -25.65 -25.70 0.76
N ILE A 3 -26.47 -24.73 1.17
CA ILE A 3 -26.02 -23.38 1.58
C ILE A 3 -24.88 -23.45 2.62
N ASN A 4 -24.98 -24.38 3.57
CA ASN A 4 -23.95 -24.58 4.61
C ASN A 4 -22.62 -25.10 4.04
N GLU A 5 -22.66 -25.95 3.01
CA GLU A 5 -21.45 -26.47 2.36
C GLU A 5 -20.76 -25.36 1.55
N PHE A 6 -21.56 -24.54 0.85
CA PHE A 6 -21.04 -23.40 0.10
C PHE A 6 -20.38 -22.38 1.04
N TRP A 7 -21.02 -22.07 2.18
CA TRP A 7 -20.46 -21.17 3.18
C TRP A 7 -19.14 -21.69 3.75
N GLN A 8 -19.08 -22.96 4.14
CA GLN A 8 -17.84 -23.58 4.63
C GLN A 8 -16.72 -23.56 3.58
N TYR A 9 -17.09 -23.74 2.32
CA TYR A 9 -16.15 -23.68 1.21
C TYR A 9 -15.58 -22.27 1.01
N VAL A 10 -16.42 -21.23 1.01
CA VAL A 10 -15.96 -19.83 0.95
C VAL A 10 -15.10 -19.48 2.17
N MET A 11 -15.52 -19.90 3.37
CA MET A 11 -14.73 -19.70 4.60
C MET A 11 -13.34 -20.34 4.52
N THR A 12 -13.20 -21.49 3.88
CA THR A 12 -11.90 -22.13 3.65
C THR A 12 -10.97 -21.24 2.82
N LYS A 13 -11.50 -20.53 1.81
CA LYS A 13 -10.73 -19.59 0.99
C LYS A 13 -10.37 -18.32 1.77
N LEU A 14 -11.30 -17.77 2.55
CA LEU A 14 -11.03 -16.62 3.44
C LEU A 14 -9.95 -16.93 4.47
N VAL A 15 -10.00 -18.11 5.09
CA VAL A 15 -8.98 -18.56 6.05
C VAL A 15 -7.62 -18.71 5.38
N ALA A 16 -7.58 -19.24 4.16
CA ALA A 16 -6.33 -19.31 3.41
C ALA A 16 -5.78 -17.91 3.10
N SER A 17 -6.62 -16.95 2.69
CA SER A 17 -6.19 -15.55 2.49
C SER A 17 -5.62 -14.95 3.77
N GLY A 18 -6.30 -15.13 4.90
CA GLY A 18 -5.87 -14.56 6.17
C GLY A 18 -4.62 -15.19 6.76
N LEU A 19 -4.45 -16.51 6.62
CA LEU A 19 -3.22 -17.20 7.00
C LEU A 19 -2.05 -16.80 6.10
N THR A 20 -2.26 -16.69 4.79
CA THR A 20 -1.22 -16.19 3.87
C THR A 20 -0.82 -14.76 4.24
N LEU A 21 -1.80 -13.87 4.48
CA LEU A 21 -1.55 -12.50 4.92
C LEU A 21 -0.70 -12.47 6.20
N PHE A 22 -1.09 -13.25 7.20
CA PHE A 22 -0.35 -13.33 8.45
C PHE A 22 1.06 -13.91 8.28
N SER A 23 1.22 -14.96 7.46
CA SER A 23 2.55 -15.52 7.14
C SER A 23 3.47 -14.47 6.54
N PHE A 24 3.00 -13.69 5.56
CA PHE A 24 3.81 -12.64 4.96
C PHE A 24 4.10 -11.50 5.90
N TRP A 25 3.10 -11.04 6.66
CA TRP A 25 3.31 -10.03 7.68
C TRP A 25 4.37 -10.47 8.70
N ALA A 26 4.30 -11.72 9.20
CA ALA A 26 5.27 -12.25 10.15
C ALA A 26 6.67 -12.39 9.54
N ILE A 27 6.78 -12.89 8.29
CA ILE A 27 8.07 -13.00 7.59
C ILE A 27 8.70 -11.62 7.38
N PHE A 28 7.92 -10.64 6.89
CA PHE A 28 8.43 -9.28 6.72
C PHE A 28 8.79 -8.61 8.04
N LEU A 29 8.04 -8.87 9.11
CA LEU A 29 8.37 -8.36 10.44
C LEU A 29 9.71 -8.90 10.95
N ILE A 30 10.01 -10.17 10.71
CA ILE A 30 11.31 -10.75 11.06
C ILE A 30 12.44 -10.16 10.20
N ILE A 31 12.24 -10.06 8.88
CA ILE A 31 13.25 -9.54 7.94
C ILE A 31 13.59 -8.07 8.24
N ASN A 32 12.60 -7.25 8.60
CA ASN A 32 12.77 -5.83 8.91
C ASN A 32 13.16 -5.58 10.38
N GLY A 33 13.60 -6.60 11.13
CA GLY A 33 14.09 -6.41 12.52
C GLY A 33 13.02 -5.91 13.48
N LEU A 34 11.77 -6.34 13.30
CA LEU A 34 10.58 -5.92 14.05
C LEU A 34 10.15 -4.45 13.82
N ASP A 35 10.57 -3.84 12.72
CA ASP A 35 10.07 -2.53 12.30
C ASP A 35 8.64 -2.64 11.71
N PHE A 36 7.64 -2.41 12.56
CA PHE A 36 6.24 -2.42 12.15
C PHE A 36 5.92 -1.36 11.08
N TYR A 37 6.61 -0.22 11.05
CA TYR A 37 6.29 0.86 10.12
C TYR A 37 6.68 0.46 8.70
N SER A 38 7.91 0.00 8.50
CA SER A 38 8.40 -0.48 7.20
C SER A 38 7.55 -1.65 6.67
N VAL A 39 7.14 -2.57 7.56
CA VAL A 39 6.25 -3.69 7.17
C VAL A 39 4.89 -3.18 6.71
N PHE A 40 4.23 -2.36 7.52
CA PHE A 40 2.89 -1.84 7.18
C PHE A 40 2.93 -0.90 5.95
N GLY A 41 4.00 -0.13 5.77
CA GLY A 41 4.26 0.65 4.55
C GLY A 41 4.32 -0.26 3.31
N GLY A 42 5.16 -1.30 3.35
CA GLY A 42 5.27 -2.26 2.24
C GLY A 42 3.96 -3.01 1.95
N MET A 43 3.19 -3.38 2.99
CA MET A 43 1.88 -4.00 2.81
C MET A 43 0.89 -3.08 2.09
N LYS A 44 0.92 -1.78 2.39
CA LYS A 44 0.08 -0.76 1.75
C LYS A 44 0.47 -0.56 0.30
N GLU A 45 1.76 -0.43 0.02
CA GLU A 45 2.30 -0.18 -1.32
C GLU A 45 1.99 -1.33 -2.29
N VAL A 46 2.24 -2.57 -1.86
CA VAL A 46 1.92 -3.77 -2.66
C VAL A 46 0.41 -4.07 -2.66
N SER A 47 -0.37 -3.39 -1.82
CA SER A 47 -1.81 -3.59 -1.69
C SER A 47 -2.17 -5.03 -1.31
N LEU A 48 -1.42 -5.65 -0.38
CA LEU A 48 -1.51 -7.09 -0.08
C LEU A 48 -2.93 -7.58 0.25
N PHE A 49 -3.72 -6.76 0.94
CA PHE A 49 -5.13 -7.08 1.21
C PHE A 49 -5.93 -7.26 -0.08
N ASN A 50 -5.73 -6.39 -1.07
CA ASN A 50 -6.44 -6.47 -2.32
C ASN A 50 -6.05 -7.72 -3.12
N ILE A 51 -4.75 -8.03 -3.15
CA ILE A 51 -4.25 -9.24 -3.79
C ILE A 51 -4.87 -10.48 -3.15
N LEU A 52 -4.85 -10.57 -1.82
CA LEU A 52 -5.23 -11.81 -1.13
C LEU A 52 -6.75 -12.00 -1.03
N TYR A 53 -7.55 -10.95 -0.91
CA TYR A 53 -9.00 -11.10 -0.75
C TYR A 53 -9.77 -10.94 -2.05
N PHE A 54 -9.39 -9.98 -2.90
CA PHE A 54 -10.14 -9.69 -4.13
C PHE A 54 -9.60 -10.43 -5.35
N TYR A 55 -8.31 -10.74 -5.40
CA TYR A 55 -7.74 -11.49 -6.53
C TYR A 55 -7.63 -12.99 -6.24
N SER A 56 -7.01 -13.38 -5.13
CA SER A 56 -6.68 -14.80 -4.90
C SER A 56 -7.92 -15.69 -4.70
N ILE A 57 -8.99 -15.16 -4.07
CA ILE A 57 -10.22 -15.92 -3.83
C ILE A 57 -10.92 -16.24 -5.16
N PRO A 58 -11.26 -15.26 -6.04
CA PRO A 58 -11.85 -15.56 -7.35
C PRO A 58 -10.97 -16.48 -8.21
N CYS A 59 -9.65 -16.25 -8.25
CA CYS A 59 -8.73 -17.13 -8.98
C CYS A 59 -8.81 -18.57 -8.45
N SER A 60 -8.81 -18.76 -7.14
CA SER A 60 -8.95 -20.07 -6.52
C SER A 60 -10.28 -20.75 -6.86
N LEU A 61 -11.39 -20.01 -6.92
CA LEU A 61 -12.69 -20.52 -7.35
C LEU A 61 -12.69 -20.95 -8.82
N LEU A 62 -12.07 -20.15 -9.70
CA LEU A 62 -11.91 -20.48 -11.11
C LEU A 62 -11.04 -21.72 -11.33
N ILE A 63 -9.92 -21.83 -10.59
CA ILE A 63 -9.05 -23.02 -10.63
C ILE A 63 -9.84 -24.26 -10.20
N ASP A 64 -10.56 -24.19 -9.08
CA ASP A 64 -11.39 -25.29 -8.59
C ASP A 64 -12.51 -25.66 -9.57
N LEU A 65 -13.01 -24.71 -10.38
CA LEU A 65 -13.97 -24.96 -11.45
C LEU A 65 -13.31 -25.66 -12.65
N ILE A 66 -12.17 -25.15 -13.14
CA ILE A 66 -11.44 -25.71 -14.29
C ILE A 66 -10.99 -27.15 -14.00
N VAL A 67 -10.43 -27.40 -12.82
CA VAL A 67 -9.91 -28.72 -12.42
C VAL A 67 -11.01 -29.78 -12.36
N ARG A 68 -12.29 -29.41 -12.20
CA ARG A 68 -13.41 -30.36 -12.27
C ARG A 68 -13.59 -30.99 -13.65
N PHE A 69 -13.20 -30.29 -14.71
CA PHE A 69 -13.32 -30.78 -16.10
C PHE A 69 -12.17 -31.69 -16.52
N ILE A 70 -11.17 -31.89 -15.67
CA ILE A 70 -9.95 -32.64 -16.00
C ILE A 70 -10.04 -34.03 -15.39
N SER A 71 -9.83 -35.08 -16.19
CA SER A 71 -9.98 -36.47 -15.76
C SER A 71 -8.71 -37.07 -15.13
N SER A 72 -7.51 -36.62 -15.55
CA SER A 72 -6.21 -37.15 -15.11
C SER A 72 -5.29 -36.08 -14.52
N ASN A 73 -4.42 -36.46 -13.58
CA ASN A 73 -3.41 -35.59 -12.96
C ASN A 73 -3.93 -34.27 -12.33
N LYS A 74 -5.16 -34.28 -11.80
CA LYS A 74 -5.85 -33.10 -11.22
C LYS A 74 -4.97 -32.26 -10.29
N ARG A 75 -4.21 -32.88 -9.40
CA ARG A 75 -3.38 -32.19 -8.41
C ARG A 75 -2.22 -31.42 -9.04
N LEU A 76 -1.54 -32.01 -10.02
CA LEU A 76 -0.43 -31.34 -10.72
C LEU A 76 -0.97 -30.15 -11.52
N PHE A 77 -2.08 -30.35 -12.24
CA PHE A 77 -2.70 -29.29 -13.03
C PHE A 77 -3.16 -28.12 -12.16
N GLU A 78 -3.77 -28.42 -11.01
CA GLU A 78 -4.16 -27.41 -10.03
C GLU A 78 -2.96 -26.59 -9.54
N ILE A 79 -1.85 -27.24 -9.15
CA ILE A 79 -0.62 -26.54 -8.72
C ILE A 79 -0.09 -25.64 -9.84
N LEU A 80 -0.03 -26.14 -11.07
CA LEU A 80 0.43 -25.35 -12.22
C LEU A 80 -0.47 -24.13 -12.47
N LEU A 81 -1.79 -24.28 -12.31
CA LEU A 81 -2.71 -23.15 -12.42
C LEU A 81 -2.51 -22.11 -11.31
N TYR A 82 -2.26 -22.52 -10.06
CA TYR A 82 -1.95 -21.57 -8.99
C TYR A 82 -0.65 -20.80 -9.28
N ILE A 83 0.39 -21.50 -9.75
CA ILE A 83 1.64 -20.86 -10.17
C ILE A 83 1.37 -19.87 -11.31
N ALA A 84 0.64 -20.28 -12.34
CA ALA A 84 0.30 -19.43 -13.48
C ALA A 84 -0.50 -18.18 -13.05
N CYS A 85 -1.50 -18.31 -12.17
CA CYS A 85 -2.22 -17.17 -11.60
C CYS A 85 -1.30 -16.26 -10.79
N GLY A 86 -0.41 -16.83 -9.97
CA GLY A 86 0.60 -16.06 -9.23
C GLY A 86 1.49 -15.22 -10.15
N TYR A 87 1.99 -15.83 -11.23
CA TYR A 87 2.79 -15.13 -12.24
C TYR A 87 2.00 -14.06 -13.01
N ALA A 88 0.70 -14.27 -13.25
CA ALA A 88 -0.12 -13.38 -14.05
C ALA A 88 -0.49 -12.07 -13.34
N TYR A 89 -0.59 -12.07 -12.00
CA TYR A 89 -1.11 -10.92 -11.25
C TYR A 89 -0.27 -9.65 -11.43
N PHE A 90 1.03 -9.71 -11.13
CA PHE A 90 1.88 -8.53 -11.08
C PHE A 90 2.14 -7.89 -12.46
N PRO A 91 2.43 -8.67 -13.53
CA PRO A 91 2.53 -8.12 -14.89
C PRO A 91 1.19 -7.55 -15.38
N GLY A 92 0.08 -8.22 -15.08
CA GLY A 92 -1.25 -7.72 -15.43
C GLY A 92 -1.58 -6.39 -14.74
N PHE A 93 -1.26 -6.29 -13.45
CA PHE A 93 -1.45 -5.05 -12.68
C PHE A 93 -0.53 -3.93 -13.19
N ALA A 94 0.73 -4.22 -13.47
CA ALA A 94 1.67 -3.27 -14.05
C ALA A 94 1.22 -2.78 -15.43
N TYR A 95 0.71 -3.67 -16.29
CA TYR A 95 0.16 -3.30 -17.61
C TYR A 95 -1.07 -2.40 -17.50
N ILE A 96 -2.00 -2.72 -16.59
CA ILE A 96 -3.21 -1.91 -16.37
C ILE A 96 -2.86 -0.53 -15.82
N ARG A 97 -1.87 -0.42 -14.92
CA ARG A 97 -1.49 0.85 -14.27
C ARG A 97 -0.53 1.71 -15.09
N GLY A 98 0.41 1.08 -15.81
CA GLY A 98 1.45 1.74 -16.60
C GLY A 98 1.10 1.97 -18.07
N GLY A 99 -0.04 1.45 -18.54
CA GLY A 99 -0.46 1.53 -19.94
C GLY A 99 0.44 0.74 -20.90
N SER A 100 0.22 0.89 -22.21
CA SER A 100 0.99 0.24 -23.29
C SER A 100 2.42 0.78 -23.47
N SER A 101 2.93 1.54 -22.49
CA SER A 101 4.22 2.23 -22.51
C SER A 101 5.35 1.46 -21.84
N LEU A 102 5.10 0.29 -21.25
CA LEU A 102 6.18 -0.53 -20.72
C LEU A 102 7.04 -1.10 -21.84
N SER A 103 8.35 -0.93 -21.71
CA SER A 103 9.32 -1.59 -22.57
C SER A 103 9.32 -3.11 -22.34
N SER A 104 9.71 -3.88 -23.37
CA SER A 104 9.81 -5.35 -23.27
C SER A 104 10.73 -5.82 -22.15
N GLU A 105 11.76 -5.03 -21.82
CA GLU A 105 12.73 -5.33 -20.77
C GLU A 105 12.14 -5.15 -19.36
N GLU A 106 11.33 -4.12 -19.15
CA GLU A 106 10.61 -3.89 -17.89
C GLU A 106 9.53 -4.95 -17.67
N LEU A 107 8.83 -5.38 -18.73
CA LEU A 107 7.87 -6.48 -18.66
C LEU A 107 8.56 -7.80 -18.27
N LEU A 108 9.71 -8.10 -18.89
CA LEU A 108 10.47 -9.32 -18.56
C LEU A 108 10.96 -9.29 -17.11
N SER A 109 11.51 -8.15 -16.67
CA SER A 109 12.00 -7.98 -15.29
C SER A 109 10.85 -8.11 -14.28
N SER A 110 9.71 -7.47 -14.54
CA SER A 110 8.50 -7.60 -13.73
C SER A 110 8.01 -9.05 -13.66
N LEU A 111 7.98 -9.75 -14.79
CA LEU A 111 7.54 -11.14 -14.85
C LEU A 111 8.48 -12.09 -14.09
N LEU A 112 9.79 -11.87 -14.17
CA LEU A 112 10.77 -12.69 -13.46
C LEU A 112 10.75 -12.43 -11.95
N PHE A 113 10.81 -11.18 -11.51
CA PHE A 113 10.86 -10.87 -10.07
C PHE A 113 9.46 -10.91 -9.44
N ALA A 114 8.56 -10.04 -9.88
CA ALA A 114 7.24 -9.92 -9.27
C ALA A 114 6.38 -11.16 -9.53
N GLY A 115 6.50 -11.78 -10.71
CA GLY A 115 5.83 -13.06 -11.00
C GLY A 115 6.29 -14.20 -10.10
N THR A 116 7.59 -14.29 -9.78
CA THR A 116 8.11 -15.30 -8.85
C THR A 116 7.59 -15.06 -7.43
N PHE A 117 7.55 -13.81 -6.96
CA PHE A 117 6.89 -13.47 -5.70
C PHE A 117 5.42 -13.91 -5.73
N GLY A 118 4.68 -13.55 -6.78
CA GLY A 118 3.28 -13.97 -6.95
C GLY A 118 3.07 -15.48 -6.91
N ALA A 119 3.96 -16.26 -7.53
CA ALA A 119 3.92 -17.72 -7.46
C ALA A 119 4.15 -18.25 -6.04
N ILE A 120 5.11 -17.69 -5.29
CA ILE A 120 5.33 -18.04 -3.88
C ILE A 120 4.07 -17.74 -3.05
N PHE A 121 3.46 -16.57 -3.26
CA PHE A 121 2.19 -16.18 -2.61
C PHE A 121 1.08 -17.20 -2.91
N ALA A 122 0.91 -17.55 -4.19
CA ALA A 122 -0.11 -18.50 -4.62
C ALA A 122 0.11 -19.90 -4.02
N MET A 123 1.37 -20.34 -3.88
CA MET A 123 1.70 -21.64 -3.30
C MET A 123 1.47 -21.70 -1.78
N ILE A 124 1.77 -20.61 -1.06
CA ILE A 124 1.45 -20.50 0.38
C ILE A 124 -0.08 -20.52 0.57
N PHE A 125 -0.80 -19.73 -0.24
CA PHE A 125 -2.26 -19.74 -0.24
C PHE A 125 -2.83 -21.13 -0.53
N TYR A 126 -2.35 -21.79 -1.59
CA TYR A 126 -2.76 -23.16 -1.94
C TYR A 126 -2.55 -24.12 -0.75
N SER A 127 -1.38 -24.05 -0.11
CA SER A 127 -1.07 -24.88 1.06
C SER A 127 -2.08 -24.66 2.19
N TRP A 128 -2.43 -23.40 2.49
CA TRP A 128 -3.43 -23.10 3.50
C TRP A 128 -4.86 -23.53 3.11
N THR A 129 -5.25 -23.47 1.83
CA THR A 129 -6.58 -23.99 1.41
C THR A 129 -6.74 -25.48 1.68
N ARG A 130 -5.64 -26.25 1.68
CA ARG A 130 -5.67 -27.69 1.99
C ARG A 130 -5.74 -27.96 3.49
N ILE A 131 -5.13 -27.10 4.32
CA ILE A 131 -5.02 -27.29 5.78
C ILE A 131 -6.23 -26.72 6.54
N SER A 132 -6.97 -25.76 5.97
CA SER A 132 -7.95 -24.90 6.65
C SER A 132 -9.32 -25.54 7.00
N ARG A 133 -9.47 -26.87 6.88
CA ARG A 133 -10.70 -27.60 7.24
C ARG A 133 -10.86 -27.85 8.75
N LYS A 134 -10.66 -26.82 9.56
CA LYS A 134 -10.71 -26.89 11.04
C LYS A 134 -12.04 -26.35 11.59
N LYS A 135 -12.20 -26.43 12.93
CA LYS A 135 -13.37 -25.95 13.69
C LYS A 135 -13.79 -24.52 13.29
N LEU A 136 -15.09 -24.21 13.37
CA LEU A 136 -15.66 -22.89 13.02
C LEU A 136 -14.93 -21.71 13.68
N THR A 137 -14.58 -21.80 14.97
CA THR A 137 -13.85 -20.74 15.69
C THR A 137 -12.50 -20.42 15.05
N PHE A 138 -11.77 -21.45 14.58
CA PHE A 138 -10.51 -21.27 13.87
C PHE A 138 -10.75 -20.54 12.54
N GLN A 139 -11.84 -20.86 11.85
CA GLN A 139 -12.16 -20.22 10.57
C GLN A 139 -12.48 -18.74 10.73
N TYR A 140 -13.27 -18.36 11.73
CA TYR A 140 -13.58 -16.97 12.01
C TYR A 140 -12.35 -16.17 12.47
N LEU A 141 -11.53 -16.75 13.34
CA LEU A 141 -10.32 -16.07 13.83
C LEU A 141 -9.35 -15.78 12.68
N TRP A 142 -9.03 -16.77 11.86
CA TRP A 142 -8.00 -16.61 10.82
C TRP A 142 -8.52 -16.02 9.51
N GLY A 143 -9.78 -16.25 9.17
CA GLY A 143 -10.38 -15.71 7.94
C GLY A 143 -10.93 -14.30 8.09
N VAL A 144 -11.22 -13.84 9.32
CA VAL A 144 -11.82 -12.51 9.56
C VAL A 144 -11.10 -11.77 10.69
N GLY A 145 -10.94 -12.36 11.86
CA GLY A 145 -10.41 -11.67 13.06
C GLY A 145 -9.00 -11.11 12.88
N ILE A 146 -8.03 -11.97 12.57
CA ILE A 146 -6.62 -11.58 12.36
C ILE A 146 -6.47 -10.61 11.17
N PRO A 147 -7.07 -10.87 9.99
CA PRO A 147 -7.04 -9.93 8.88
C PRO A 147 -7.60 -8.55 9.24
N LEU A 148 -8.72 -8.49 9.95
CA LEU A 148 -9.33 -7.23 10.38
C LEU A 148 -8.43 -6.50 11.39
N LEU A 149 -7.82 -7.22 12.33
CA LEU A 149 -6.84 -6.67 13.26
C LEU A 149 -5.65 -6.04 12.50
N LEU A 150 -5.09 -6.77 11.53
CA LEU A 150 -3.98 -6.26 10.71
C LEU A 150 -4.40 -5.06 9.86
N LEU A 151 -5.64 -5.03 9.36
CA LEU A 151 -6.16 -3.91 8.58
C LEU A 151 -6.31 -2.65 9.45
N ILE A 152 -6.85 -2.80 10.66
CA ILE A 152 -6.98 -1.70 11.63
C ILE A 152 -5.59 -1.19 12.02
N SER A 153 -4.66 -2.09 12.35
CA SER A 153 -3.27 -1.73 12.66
C SER A 153 -2.59 -1.00 11.50
N LEU A 154 -2.78 -1.47 10.25
CA LEU A 154 -2.29 -0.81 9.04
C LEU A 154 -2.80 0.62 8.93
N THR A 155 -4.07 0.88 9.22
CA THR A 155 -4.64 2.24 9.17
C THR A 155 -4.08 3.14 10.26
N ILE A 156 -3.93 2.64 11.49
CA ILE A 156 -3.42 3.41 12.63
C ILE A 156 -1.94 3.75 12.43
N VAL A 157 -1.11 2.76 12.09
CA VAL A 157 0.34 2.93 11.96
C VAL A 157 0.68 3.89 10.81
N ASN A 158 -0.07 3.86 9.71
CA ASN A 158 0.19 4.72 8.55
C ASN A 158 -0.28 6.17 8.69
N ASN A 159 -0.93 6.53 9.80
CA ASN A 159 -1.40 7.90 10.05
C ASN A 159 -1.22 8.26 11.54
N LEU A 160 0.01 8.09 12.03
CA LEU A 160 0.33 8.23 13.44
C LEU A 160 1.08 9.53 13.70
N LYS A 161 0.61 10.30 14.68
CA LYS A 161 1.24 11.53 15.16
C LYS A 161 1.30 11.47 16.68
N LEU A 162 2.49 11.44 17.26
CA LEU A 162 2.70 11.31 18.70
C LEU A 162 3.54 12.48 19.24
N ASN A 163 3.08 13.06 20.36
CA ASN A 163 3.64 14.27 20.97
C ASN A 163 3.85 15.40 19.94
N TRP A 164 2.85 15.58 19.10
CA TRP A 164 2.87 16.55 18.01
C TRP A 164 2.63 17.96 18.54
N VAL A 165 3.61 18.84 18.33
CA VAL A 165 3.55 20.27 18.66
C VAL A 165 3.75 21.06 17.40
N GLU A 166 2.80 21.91 17.04
CA GLU A 166 2.85 22.73 15.84
C GLU A 166 2.78 24.22 16.15
N THR A 167 3.50 25.01 15.35
CA THR A 167 3.44 26.47 15.35
C THR A 167 3.19 26.93 13.93
N TYR A 168 2.14 27.74 13.74
CA TYR A 168 1.76 28.28 12.43
C TYR A 168 1.83 29.82 12.49
N THR A 169 2.59 30.44 11.59
CA THR A 169 2.71 31.89 11.46
C THR A 169 2.52 32.32 9.99
N ALA A 170 2.55 33.63 9.73
CA ALA A 170 2.47 34.16 8.37
C ALA A 170 3.73 33.76 7.58
N GLY A 171 3.62 32.74 6.73
CA GLY A 171 4.70 32.27 5.86
C GLY A 171 5.60 31.18 6.46
N THR A 172 5.28 30.66 7.65
CA THR A 172 6.06 29.57 8.27
C THR A 172 5.18 28.61 9.05
N TYR A 173 5.52 27.33 8.98
CA TYR A 173 4.94 26.26 9.76
C TYR A 173 6.06 25.39 10.33
N GLU A 174 6.03 25.13 11.63
CA GLU A 174 6.97 24.25 12.30
C GLU A 174 6.21 23.17 13.04
N ALA A 175 6.67 21.91 12.91
CA ALA A 175 6.16 20.79 13.68
C ALA A 175 7.29 20.03 14.35
N LYS A 176 7.12 19.70 15.63
CA LYS A 176 7.98 18.80 16.41
C LYS A 176 7.16 17.60 16.85
N PHE A 177 7.75 16.42 16.80
CA PHE A 177 7.07 15.16 17.10
C PHE A 177 8.04 14.09 17.57
N ASP A 178 7.58 13.27 18.50
CA ASP A 178 8.31 12.06 18.91
C ASP A 178 8.13 10.94 17.90
N LEU A 179 7.00 10.96 17.17
CA LEU A 179 6.72 10.04 16.09
C LEU A 179 5.77 10.67 15.06
N PHE A 180 6.10 10.52 13.78
CA PHE A 180 5.27 10.92 12.66
C PHE A 180 5.30 9.89 11.54
N ASN A 181 4.12 9.47 11.10
CA ASN A 181 3.90 8.65 9.91
C ASN A 181 2.62 9.12 9.21
N GLY A 182 2.67 9.32 7.89
CA GLY A 182 1.58 9.87 7.08
C GLY A 182 1.84 11.31 6.66
N SER A 183 0.77 12.08 6.45
CA SER A 183 0.87 13.40 5.82
C SER A 183 0.39 14.54 6.73
N LYS A 184 0.98 15.73 6.57
CA LYS A 184 0.48 16.98 7.13
C LYS A 184 0.27 17.99 6.01
N GLU A 185 -0.97 18.44 5.89
CA GLU A 185 -1.37 19.52 4.98
C GLU A 185 -1.21 20.88 5.66
N ILE A 186 -0.60 21.82 4.94
CA ILE A 186 -0.35 23.20 5.37
C ILE A 186 -1.07 24.11 4.38
N PRO A 187 -2.20 24.72 4.77
CA PRO A 187 -2.99 25.54 3.86
C PRO A 187 -2.30 26.87 3.59
N VAL A 188 -2.33 27.29 2.32
CA VAL A 188 -1.82 28.58 1.83
C VAL A 188 -2.85 29.18 0.88
N ASN A 189 -3.33 30.38 1.19
CA ASN A 189 -4.29 31.09 0.35
C ASN A 189 -3.55 31.82 -0.78
N ALA A 190 -3.88 31.52 -2.03
CA ALA A 190 -3.24 32.12 -3.20
C ALA A 190 -4.25 32.45 -4.29
N ARG A 191 -3.89 33.39 -5.15
CA ARG A 191 -4.71 33.87 -6.28
C ARG A 191 -4.08 33.47 -7.60
N LYS A 192 -4.93 33.26 -8.60
CA LYS A 192 -4.55 32.97 -9.97
C LYS A 192 -3.58 34.02 -10.49
N GLY A 193 -2.51 33.54 -11.13
CA GLY A 193 -1.42 34.36 -11.65
C GLY A 193 -0.23 34.45 -10.70
N GLN A 194 -0.42 34.21 -9.40
CA GLN A 194 0.67 34.21 -8.43
C GLN A 194 1.55 32.96 -8.56
N THR A 195 2.74 33.03 -7.98
CA THR A 195 3.65 31.90 -7.79
C THR A 195 3.84 31.64 -6.32
N LEU A 196 3.54 30.41 -5.88
CA LEU A 196 3.86 29.91 -4.56
C LEU A 196 5.27 29.32 -4.59
N ILE A 197 6.16 29.85 -3.76
CA ILE A 197 7.50 29.28 -3.54
C ILE A 197 7.57 28.77 -2.11
N PHE A 198 8.03 27.53 -1.93
CA PHE A 198 8.16 26.96 -0.59
C PHE A 198 9.40 26.09 -0.44
N LYS A 199 9.76 25.83 0.82
CA LYS A 199 10.84 24.94 1.22
C LYS A 199 10.41 24.13 2.43
N ILE A 200 10.68 22.84 2.42
CA ILE A 200 10.54 21.97 3.59
C ILE A 200 11.93 21.55 4.05
N ILE A 201 12.25 21.82 5.32
CA ILE A 201 13.49 21.39 5.97
C ILE A 201 13.11 20.34 7.00
N TRP A 202 13.60 19.12 6.78
CA TRP A 202 13.43 18.00 7.71
C TRP A 202 14.65 17.92 8.63
N ASP A 203 14.41 17.89 9.94
CA ASP A 203 15.41 17.55 10.95
C ASP A 203 14.89 16.33 11.71
N THR A 204 15.06 15.17 11.08
CA THR A 204 14.50 13.90 11.53
C THR A 204 15.57 12.83 11.69
N ARG A 205 15.30 11.85 12.56
CA ARG A 205 16.05 10.61 12.71
C ARG A 205 15.10 9.43 12.63
N GLY A 206 15.59 8.30 12.12
CA GLY A 206 14.73 7.16 11.78
C GLY A 206 13.84 7.48 10.57
N GLY A 207 12.84 6.63 10.32
CA GLY A 207 12.01 6.72 9.11
C GLY A 207 12.65 6.11 7.87
N SER A 208 11.81 5.86 6.87
CA SER A 208 12.22 5.32 5.57
C SER A 208 12.45 6.45 4.57
N SER A 209 11.55 7.43 4.53
CA SER A 209 11.56 8.50 3.54
C SER A 209 10.73 9.71 3.97
N THR A 210 11.00 10.84 3.31
CA THR A 210 10.21 12.07 3.41
C THR A 210 9.84 12.52 2.01
N GLY A 211 8.62 13.01 1.84
CA GLY A 211 8.10 13.50 0.58
C GLY A 211 7.48 14.89 0.71
N GLN A 212 7.29 15.52 -0.44
CA GLN A 212 6.56 16.78 -0.53
C GLN A 212 5.76 16.86 -1.81
N TYR A 213 4.55 17.39 -1.73
CA TYR A 213 3.73 17.71 -2.89
C TYR A 213 2.77 18.86 -2.57
N VAL A 214 2.12 19.43 -3.59
CA VAL A 214 1.11 20.47 -3.40
C VAL A 214 -0.22 20.01 -3.99
N LEU A 215 -1.30 20.19 -3.24
CA LEU A 215 -2.67 20.00 -3.72
C LEU A 215 -3.31 21.35 -4.04
N LYS A 216 -4.03 21.39 -5.17
CA LYS A 216 -4.89 22.50 -5.57
C LYS A 216 -6.15 22.56 -4.69
N PRO A 217 -6.91 23.67 -4.70
CA PRO A 217 -8.23 23.76 -4.08
C PRO A 217 -9.17 22.60 -4.47
N SER A 218 -9.11 22.15 -5.72
CA SER A 218 -9.85 20.99 -6.23
C SER A 218 -9.45 19.63 -5.61
N GLY A 219 -8.34 19.55 -4.87
CA GLY A 219 -7.78 18.32 -4.32
C GLY A 219 -6.89 17.54 -5.29
N THR A 220 -6.64 18.08 -6.49
CA THR A 220 -5.71 17.49 -7.48
C THR A 220 -4.28 17.97 -7.26
N TYR A 221 -3.28 17.25 -7.78
CA TYR A 221 -1.89 17.65 -7.67
C TYR A 221 -1.60 18.92 -8.49
N ALA A 222 -0.90 19.87 -7.87
CA ALA A 222 -0.33 21.02 -8.56
C ALA A 222 1.03 20.65 -9.16
N GLY A 223 1.32 21.14 -10.37
CA GLY A 223 2.61 20.94 -11.00
C GLY A 223 3.71 21.69 -10.25
N MET A 224 4.71 20.97 -9.77
CA MET A 224 5.86 21.53 -9.05
C MET A 224 7.07 21.61 -9.96
N LYS A 225 7.85 22.69 -9.81
CA LYS A 225 9.20 22.81 -10.38
C LYS A 225 10.20 22.98 -9.25
N GLU A 226 11.27 22.20 -9.28
CA GLU A 226 12.41 22.47 -8.40
C GLU A 226 13.12 23.74 -8.87
N THR A 227 13.44 24.60 -7.92
CA THR A 227 14.22 25.80 -8.14
C THR A 227 15.56 25.70 -7.41
N ILE A 228 16.41 26.71 -7.57
CA ILE A 228 17.73 26.79 -6.93
C ILE A 228 17.55 26.76 -5.39
N GLU A 229 18.48 26.14 -4.67
CA GLU A 229 18.53 26.07 -3.19
C GLU A 229 17.48 25.18 -2.49
N HIS A 230 17.03 24.11 -3.15
CA HIS A 230 16.05 23.15 -2.61
C HIS A 230 14.68 23.78 -2.29
N LYS A 231 14.31 24.82 -3.03
CA LYS A 231 12.96 25.37 -3.04
C LYS A 231 12.15 24.71 -4.15
N ALA A 232 10.83 24.69 -3.97
CA ALA A 232 9.89 24.29 -5.01
C ALA A 232 8.96 25.45 -5.34
N SER A 233 8.61 25.60 -6.61
CA SER A 233 7.64 26.58 -7.08
C SER A 233 6.42 25.93 -7.71
N VAL A 234 5.27 26.57 -7.50
CA VAL A 234 3.97 26.18 -8.05
C VAL A 234 3.31 27.44 -8.63
N ASN A 235 3.00 27.40 -9.92
CA ASN A 235 2.20 28.44 -10.55
C ASN A 235 0.73 28.27 -10.17
N ILE A 236 0.10 29.33 -9.71
CA ILE A 236 -1.28 29.33 -9.24
C ILE A 236 -2.21 29.57 -10.42
N ASP A 237 -2.99 28.55 -10.76
CA ASP A 237 -3.87 28.52 -11.93
C ASP A 237 -5.37 28.72 -11.59
N GLU A 238 -5.74 28.56 -10.32
CA GLU A 238 -7.06 28.84 -9.77
C GLU A 238 -6.96 29.59 -8.44
N ASP A 239 -7.97 30.41 -8.11
CA ASP A 239 -8.04 31.07 -6.80
C ASP A 239 -8.41 30.05 -5.71
N GLY A 240 -7.76 30.11 -4.54
CA GLY A 240 -8.19 29.37 -3.38
C GLY A 240 -7.08 28.91 -2.44
N ILE A 241 -7.40 27.88 -1.65
CA ILE A 241 -6.48 27.30 -0.67
C ILE A 241 -5.71 26.15 -1.31
N TYR A 242 -4.44 26.42 -1.63
CA TYR A 242 -3.48 25.38 -1.95
C TYR A 242 -2.96 24.74 -0.66
N LYS A 243 -2.58 23.48 -0.72
CA LYS A 243 -2.07 22.74 0.45
C LYS A 243 -0.68 22.24 0.15
N ILE A 244 0.32 22.77 0.85
CA ILE A 244 1.65 22.17 0.87
C ILE A 244 1.55 20.93 1.76
N VAL A 245 1.92 19.77 1.24
CA VAL A 245 1.84 18.51 1.96
C VAL A 245 3.25 18.02 2.28
N ALA A 246 3.54 17.93 3.58
CA ALA A 246 4.71 17.26 4.12
C ALA A 246 4.34 15.81 4.38
N ASP A 247 4.97 14.87 3.68
CA ASP A 247 4.70 13.43 3.80
C ASP A 247 5.90 12.74 4.46
N GLY A 248 5.63 11.88 5.42
CA GLY A 248 6.66 11.17 6.17
C GLY A 248 6.32 9.70 6.30
N ASP A 249 7.30 8.83 6.05
CA ASP A 249 7.13 7.38 6.13
C ASP A 249 8.17 6.72 7.07
N GLY A 250 7.81 5.56 7.62
CA GLY A 250 8.68 4.74 8.46
C GLY A 250 8.80 5.16 9.93
N GLY A 251 7.90 6.02 10.44
CA GLY A 251 7.89 6.42 11.85
C GLY A 251 9.02 7.39 12.21
N LEU A 252 9.04 8.55 11.55
CA LEU A 252 10.01 9.63 11.74
C LEU A 252 9.97 10.18 13.17
N LYS A 253 11.13 10.55 13.72
CA LYS A 253 11.23 11.30 14.98
C LYS A 253 11.98 12.60 14.74
N GLY A 254 11.51 13.71 15.30
CA GLY A 254 12.19 15.00 15.18
C GLY A 254 11.26 16.13 14.80
N SER A 255 11.61 16.87 13.75
CA SER A 255 10.85 18.05 13.35
C SER A 255 10.93 18.34 11.86
N PHE A 256 10.00 19.15 11.37
CA PHE A 256 10.18 19.81 10.09
C PHE A 256 9.68 21.24 10.14
N LYS A 257 10.25 22.06 9.26
CA LYS A 257 9.89 23.45 9.06
C LYS A 257 9.54 23.66 7.59
N VAL A 258 8.38 24.27 7.35
CA VAL A 258 7.95 24.74 6.03
C VAL A 258 7.97 26.25 6.04
N THR A 259 8.61 26.84 5.04
CA THR A 259 8.57 28.28 4.79
C THR A 259 8.02 28.51 3.39
N TRP A 260 7.14 29.49 3.22
CA TRP A 260 6.58 29.82 1.92
C TRP A 260 6.41 31.33 1.71
N GLU A 261 6.42 31.72 0.45
CA GLU A 261 6.16 33.07 -0.03
C GLU A 261 5.28 33.03 -1.28
N ILE A 262 4.49 34.08 -1.48
CA ILE A 262 3.63 34.27 -2.64
C ILE A 262 4.13 35.49 -3.39
N ILE A 263 4.42 35.32 -4.68
CA ILE A 263 4.92 36.36 -5.57
C ILE A 263 3.91 36.58 -6.68
N ASP A 264 3.68 37.83 -7.06
CA ASP A 264 2.82 38.21 -8.19
C ASP A 264 3.54 38.08 -9.54
#